data_AF-A0A1M4EGP5-F1
#
_entry.id   AF-A0A1M4EGP5-F1
#
_cell.length_a   1.000
_cell.length_b   1.000
_cell.length_c   1.000
_cell.angle_alpha   90.00
_cell.angle_beta   90.00
_cell.angle_gamma   90.00
#
_symmetry.space_group_name_H-M   'P 1'
#
loop_
_entity.id
_entity.type
_entity.pdbx_description
1 polymer ?
#
loop_
_entity_poly.entity_id
_entity_poly.type
_entity_poly.pdbx_seq_one_letter_code
_entity_poly.pdbx_strand_id
1 'polypeptide(L)'
;MAEQVSASSTGSAAEKKPVSGWAVGGAIFAGTMMVMIGMFQAFEGLAAILQGEFYVVAPDYVYTFDVTVWGWIHLIVGTLAAVAGFFVFTGQLWARIVGIGLAALNAIAQFLFMPYYPVWSLLMIAMDVLVIWALCLYHKGAIRDDDYYTAMYY
;
A
#
# COMPACT_ATOMS: atom_id res chain seq x y z
N MET A 1 -41.43 -9.93 -52.67
CA MET A 1 -41.39 -9.48 -51.26
C MET A 1 -40.27 -10.25 -50.56
N ALA A 2 -39.02 -9.86 -50.84
CA ALA A 2 -37.80 -10.58 -50.46
C ALA A 2 -36.69 -9.58 -50.13
N GLU A 3 -36.87 -8.84 -49.04
CA GLU A 3 -35.81 -8.02 -48.46
C GLU A 3 -35.67 -8.40 -46.99
N GLN A 4 -35.22 -9.65 -46.83
CA GLN A 4 -34.57 -10.11 -45.62
C GLN A 4 -33.29 -9.29 -45.41
N VAL A 5 -33.05 -8.88 -44.16
CA VAL A 5 -31.72 -9.01 -43.55
C VAL A 5 -30.61 -8.24 -44.26
N SER A 6 -30.49 -6.95 -43.95
CA SER A 6 -29.21 -6.24 -44.06
C SER A 6 -28.80 -5.73 -42.68
N ALA A 7 -28.05 -6.60 -42.00
CA ALA A 7 -26.94 -6.27 -41.12
C ALA A 7 -27.23 -5.42 -39.86
N SER A 8 -27.78 -6.09 -38.85
CA SER A 8 -27.21 -5.99 -37.51
C SER A 8 -25.78 -6.57 -37.50
N SER A 9 -24.75 -5.74 -37.65
CA SER A 9 -23.42 -5.94 -37.05
C SER A 9 -22.41 -5.00 -37.69
N THR A 10 -21.91 -4.04 -36.95
CA THR A 10 -20.45 -3.86 -36.81
C THR A 10 -20.22 -2.98 -35.60
N GLY A 11 -19.47 -3.54 -34.65
CA GLY A 11 -19.29 -3.06 -33.30
C GLY A 11 -19.16 -1.55 -33.18
N SER A 12 -19.90 -1.02 -32.20
CA SER A 12 -19.24 -0.18 -31.19
C SER A 12 -18.01 -0.96 -30.75
N ALA A 13 -16.89 -0.73 -31.45
CA ALA A 13 -15.59 -1.14 -31.02
C ALA A 13 -15.46 -0.47 -29.67
N ALA A 14 -15.64 -1.26 -28.61
CA ALA A 14 -15.46 -0.86 -27.24
C ALA A 14 -14.15 -0.07 -27.22
N GLU A 15 -14.29 1.25 -27.13
CA GLU A 15 -13.19 2.18 -27.18
C GLU A 15 -12.32 1.80 -25.98
N LYS A 16 -11.20 1.11 -26.24
CA LYS A 16 -10.21 0.79 -25.22
C LYS A 16 -9.67 2.13 -24.76
N LYS A 17 -10.33 2.70 -23.75
CA LYS A 17 -9.95 3.97 -23.15
C LYS A 17 -8.47 3.81 -22.79
N PRO A 18 -7.56 4.60 -23.40
CA PRO A 18 -6.14 4.41 -23.20
C PRO A 18 -5.85 4.52 -21.70
N VAL A 19 -5.04 3.60 -21.17
CA VAL A 19 -4.60 3.66 -19.79
C VAL A 19 -4.01 5.04 -19.53
N SER A 20 -4.62 5.80 -18.62
CA SER A 20 -4.18 7.16 -18.31
C SER A 20 -2.72 7.12 -17.86
N GLY A 21 -1.85 7.92 -18.48
CA GLY A 21 -0.43 8.00 -18.10
C GLY A 21 -0.24 8.35 -16.61
N TRP A 22 -1.19 9.08 -16.03
CA TRP A 22 -1.25 9.37 -14.60
C TRP A 22 -1.45 8.12 -13.74
N ALA A 23 -2.23 7.14 -14.20
CA ALA A 23 -2.46 5.90 -13.48
C ALA A 23 -1.19 5.03 -13.45
N VAL A 24 -0.43 5.00 -14.55
CA VAL A 24 0.85 4.28 -14.62
C VAL A 24 1.91 4.96 -13.75
N GLY A 25 2.03 6.30 -13.83
CA GLY A 25 2.95 7.08 -13.00
C GLY A 25 2.65 6.93 -11.50
N GLY A 26 1.37 6.96 -11.11
CA GLY A 26 0.94 6.75 -9.73
C GLY A 26 1.32 5.37 -9.19
N ALA A 27 1.13 4.30 -9.98
CA ALA A 27 1.51 2.95 -9.56
C ALA A 27 3.04 2.80 -9.38
N ILE A 28 3.84 3.40 -10.28
CA ILE A 28 5.31 3.38 -10.18
C ILE A 28 5.76 4.14 -8.92
N PHE A 29 5.20 5.32 -8.69
CA PHE A 29 5.48 6.12 -7.50
C PHE A 29 5.12 5.37 -6.22
N ALA A 30 3.91 4.81 -6.14
CA ALA A 30 3.44 4.06 -4.98
C ALA A 30 4.35 2.87 -4.66
N GLY A 31 4.65 2.02 -5.66
CA GLY A 31 5.51 0.86 -5.46
C GLY A 31 6.91 1.25 -5.00
N THR A 32 7.49 2.29 -5.59
CA THR A 32 8.83 2.79 -5.22
C THR A 32 8.85 3.36 -3.80
N MET A 33 7.85 4.18 -3.45
CA MET A 33 7.72 4.76 -2.12
C MET A 33 7.51 3.68 -1.06
N MET A 34 6.68 2.67 -1.31
CA MET A 34 6.49 1.57 -0.38
C MET A 34 7.78 0.80 -0.09
N VAL A 35 8.61 0.57 -1.12
CA VAL A 35 9.94 -0.06 -0.95
C VAL A 35 10.85 0.82 -0.09
N MET A 36 10.89 2.13 -0.35
CA MET A 36 11.69 3.06 0.46
C MET A 36 11.23 3.13 1.92
N ILE A 37 9.92 3.29 2.15
CA ILE A 37 9.32 3.33 3.50
C ILE A 37 9.65 2.05 4.25
N GLY A 38 9.50 0.89 3.59
CA GLY A 38 9.79 -0.39 4.18
C GLY A 38 11.26 -0.55 4.58
N MET A 39 12.18 -0.06 3.75
CA MET A 39 13.61 -0.06 4.05
C MET A 39 13.97 0.84 5.24
N PHE A 40 13.40 2.05 5.28
CA PHE A 40 13.59 2.97 6.41
C PHE A 40 13.07 2.39 7.72
N GLN A 41 11.89 1.78 7.70
CA GLN A 41 11.33 1.10 8.87
C GLN A 41 12.16 -0.11 9.31
N ALA A 42 12.72 -0.87 8.37
CA ALA A 42 13.58 -2.00 8.72
C ALA A 42 14.86 -1.53 9.44
N PHE A 43 15.46 -0.41 9.01
CA PHE A 43 16.62 0.18 9.68
C PHE A 43 16.26 0.78 11.03
N GLU A 44 15.14 1.49 11.13
CA GLU A 44 14.60 2.02 12.39
C GLU A 44 14.34 0.89 13.39
N GLY A 45 13.68 -0.17 12.93
CA GLY A 45 13.36 -1.33 13.73
C GLY A 45 14.60 -2.06 14.24
N LEU A 46 15.57 -2.28 13.34
CA LEU A 46 16.84 -2.90 13.70
C LEU A 46 17.63 -2.03 14.69
N ALA A 47 17.69 -0.72 14.50
CA ALA A 47 18.36 0.19 15.42
C ALA A 47 17.72 0.16 16.83
N ALA A 48 16.39 0.16 16.90
CA ALA A 48 15.65 0.07 18.15
C ALA A 48 15.84 -1.27 18.88
N ILE A 49 15.96 -2.39 18.15
CA ILE A 49 16.29 -3.70 18.73
C ILE A 49 17.74 -3.73 19.25
N LEU A 50 18.70 -3.22 18.47
CA LEU A 50 20.12 -3.28 18.81
C LEU A 50 20.53 -2.34 19.95
N GLN A 51 19.79 -1.25 20.17
CA GLN A 51 20.05 -0.28 21.25
C GLN A 51 19.30 -0.59 22.56
N GLY A 52 18.49 -1.67 22.59
CA GLY A 52 17.57 -2.01 23.69
C GLY A 52 18.19 -2.41 25.05
N GLU A 53 19.51 -2.43 25.20
CA GLU A 53 20.18 -2.80 26.47
C GLU A 53 20.55 -1.61 27.38
N PHE A 54 20.37 -0.34 26.93
CA PHE A 54 20.89 0.84 27.67
C PHE A 54 19.84 1.82 28.22
N TYR A 55 18.53 1.59 28.05
CA TYR A 55 17.52 2.44 28.68
C TYR A 55 17.18 1.93 30.08
N VAL A 56 17.94 2.45 31.05
CA VAL A 56 17.73 2.31 32.49
C VAL A 56 16.31 2.74 32.86
N VAL A 57 15.52 1.78 33.36
CA VAL A 57 14.41 1.89 34.31
C VAL A 57 13.96 3.32 34.60
N ALA A 58 12.93 3.79 33.88
CA ALA A 58 12.05 4.85 34.38
C ALA A 58 10.74 4.17 34.84
N PRO A 59 10.45 4.15 36.15
CA PRO A 59 9.23 3.54 36.66
C PRO A 59 8.03 4.44 36.30
N ASP A 60 6.92 3.78 35.94
CA ASP A 60 5.56 4.33 35.85
C ASP A 60 5.15 5.11 34.59
N TYR A 61 5.16 4.46 33.42
CA TYR A 61 4.22 4.82 32.36
C TYR A 61 3.58 3.58 31.70
N VAL A 62 2.25 3.54 31.65
CA VAL A 62 1.45 2.42 31.13
C VAL A 62 1.51 2.32 29.59
N TYR A 63 2.21 3.25 28.92
CA TYR A 63 2.36 3.35 27.47
C TYR A 63 3.80 3.15 26.95
N THR A 64 4.77 2.86 27.82
CA THR A 64 6.12 2.45 27.39
C THR A 64 6.11 0.97 27.02
N PHE A 65 5.65 0.65 25.81
CA PHE A 65 6.19 -0.53 25.13
C PHE A 65 7.71 -0.37 25.07
N ASP A 66 8.46 -1.41 25.46
CA ASP A 66 9.92 -1.42 25.34
C ASP A 66 10.33 -0.94 23.94
N VAL A 67 11.40 -0.14 23.86
CA VAL A 67 11.96 0.31 22.57
C VAL A 67 12.22 -0.87 21.64
N THR A 68 12.58 -2.03 22.22
CA THR A 68 12.72 -3.30 21.51
C THR A 68 11.41 -3.79 20.87
N VAL A 69 10.25 -3.62 21.52
CA VAL A 69 8.93 -3.99 20.96
C VAL A 69 8.60 -3.10 19.76
N TRP A 70 8.79 -1.79 19.88
CA TRP A 70 8.65 -0.88 18.74
C TRP A 70 9.59 -1.25 17.60
N GLY A 71 10.81 -1.67 17.94
CA GLY A 71 11.78 -2.14 16.96
C GLY A 71 11.26 -3.33 16.13
N TRP A 72 10.66 -4.32 16.79
CA TRP A 72 10.05 -5.46 16.09
C TRP A 72 8.82 -5.06 15.26
N ILE A 73 7.96 -4.17 15.77
CA ILE A 73 6.80 -3.66 15.03
C ILE A 73 7.26 -3.01 13.73
N HIS A 74 8.20 -2.08 13.80
CA HIS A 74 8.69 -1.38 12.61
C HIS A 74 9.40 -2.31 11.63
N LEU A 75 10.20 -3.25 12.13
CA LEU A 75 10.90 -4.22 11.29
C LEU A 75 9.91 -5.09 10.48
N ILE A 76 8.88 -5.62 11.13
CA ILE A 76 7.89 -6.50 10.48
C ILE A 76 7.03 -5.69 9.51
N VAL A 77 6.45 -4.57 9.95
CA VAL A 77 5.58 -3.72 9.12
C VAL A 77 6.36 -3.19 7.93
N GLY A 78 7.58 -2.72 8.13
CA GLY A 78 8.45 -2.23 7.08
C GLY A 78 8.79 -3.30 6.04
N THR A 79 9.16 -4.51 6.49
CA THR A 79 9.46 -5.62 5.58
C THR A 79 8.24 -6.00 4.74
N LEU A 80 7.06 -6.10 5.36
CA LEU A 80 5.81 -6.39 4.65
C LEU A 80 5.47 -5.29 3.64
N ALA A 81 5.65 -4.02 4.02
CA ALA A 81 5.41 -2.88 3.13
C ALA A 81 6.37 -2.90 1.92
N ALA A 82 7.65 -3.20 2.11
CA ALA A 82 8.61 -3.32 1.01
C ALA A 82 8.23 -4.43 0.02
N VAL A 83 7.85 -5.60 0.55
CA VAL A 83 7.41 -6.74 -0.27
C VAL A 83 6.13 -6.39 -1.03
N ALA A 84 5.13 -5.79 -0.35
CA ALA A 84 3.90 -5.35 -0.99
C ALA A 84 4.16 -4.30 -2.07
N GLY A 85 5.08 -3.36 -1.84
CA GLY A 85 5.51 -2.36 -2.82
C GLY A 85 6.04 -2.97 -4.11
N PHE A 86 6.79 -4.08 -4.01
CA PHE A 86 7.22 -4.84 -5.19
C PHE A 86 6.03 -5.45 -5.95
N PHE A 87 5.03 -5.96 -5.22
CA PHE A 87 3.82 -6.50 -5.85
C PHE A 87 2.91 -5.44 -6.48
N VAL A 88 3.00 -4.16 -6.09
CA VAL A 88 2.25 -3.07 -6.76
C VAL A 88 2.57 -3.01 -8.25
N PHE A 89 3.81 -3.30 -8.65
CA PHE A 89 4.22 -3.32 -10.06
C PHE A 89 3.54 -4.42 -10.89
N THR A 90 2.97 -5.46 -10.26
CA THR A 90 2.19 -6.49 -10.96
C THR A 90 0.84 -5.99 -11.45
N GLY A 91 0.39 -4.82 -10.97
CA GLY A 91 -0.86 -4.20 -11.36
C GLY A 91 -2.12 -4.91 -10.85
N GLN A 92 -1.97 -5.88 -9.94
CA GLN A 92 -3.07 -6.67 -9.38
C GLN A 92 -3.85 -5.88 -8.32
N LEU A 93 -5.16 -6.10 -8.22
CA LEU A 93 -6.02 -5.41 -7.26
C LEU A 93 -5.66 -5.75 -5.81
N TRP A 94 -5.37 -7.03 -5.53
CA TRP A 94 -5.01 -7.47 -4.18
C TRP A 94 -3.75 -6.78 -3.66
N ALA A 95 -2.75 -6.55 -4.52
CA ALA A 95 -1.51 -5.86 -4.16
C ALA A 95 -1.79 -4.41 -3.71
N ARG A 96 -2.80 -3.76 -4.30
CA ARG A 96 -3.21 -2.40 -3.90
C ARG A 96 -3.91 -2.41 -2.55
N ILE A 97 -4.84 -3.35 -2.33
CA ILE A 97 -5.58 -3.46 -1.06
C ILE A 97 -4.60 -3.70 0.08
N VAL A 98 -3.67 -4.66 -0.11
CA VAL A 98 -2.61 -4.94 0.86
C VAL A 98 -1.70 -3.73 1.05
N GLY A 99 -1.30 -3.06 -0.04
CA GLY A 99 -0.45 -1.87 0.03
C GLY A 99 -1.07 -0.71 0.81
N ILE A 100 -2.35 -0.42 0.56
CA ILE A 100 -3.12 0.60 1.31
C ILE A 100 -3.22 0.21 2.78
N GLY A 101 -3.54 -1.05 3.09
CA GLY A 101 -3.64 -1.54 4.46
C GLY A 101 -2.32 -1.42 5.23
N LEU A 102 -1.20 -1.78 4.59
CA LEU A 102 0.13 -1.68 5.20
C LEU A 102 0.59 -0.22 5.38
N ALA A 103 0.31 0.66 4.41
CA ALA A 103 0.60 2.09 4.54
C ALA A 103 -0.22 2.71 5.69
N ALA A 104 -1.51 2.35 5.82
CA ALA A 104 -2.34 2.82 6.91
C ALA A 104 -1.87 2.29 8.27
N LEU A 105 -1.48 1.01 8.35
CA LEU A 105 -0.92 0.42 9.55
C LEU A 105 0.40 1.11 9.95
N ASN A 106 1.26 1.39 8.98
CA ASN A 106 2.50 2.13 9.22
C ASN A 106 2.21 3.55 9.73
N ALA A 107 1.28 4.28 9.11
CA ALA A 107 0.93 5.62 9.55
C ALA A 107 0.44 5.64 11.02
N ILE A 108 -0.34 4.62 11.43
CA ILE A 108 -0.75 4.45 12.83
C ILE A 108 0.45 4.15 13.72
N ALA A 109 1.33 3.23 13.32
CA ALA A 109 2.54 2.91 14.09
C ALA A 109 3.42 4.15 14.29
N GLN A 110 3.64 4.94 13.24
CA GLN A 110 4.38 6.20 13.29
C GLN A 110 3.68 7.25 14.16
N PHE A 111 2.35 7.34 14.11
CA PHE A 111 1.60 8.23 15.02
C PHE A 111 1.82 7.85 16.49
N LEU A 112 1.84 6.55 16.80
CA LEU A 112 2.12 6.08 18.15
C LEU A 112 3.59 6.23 18.54
N PHE A 113 4.52 6.22 17.58
CA PHE A 113 5.95 6.46 17.77
C PHE A 113 6.32 7.96 17.85
N MET A 114 5.39 8.85 17.50
CA MET A 114 5.56 10.30 17.54
C MET A 114 6.13 10.87 18.84
N PRO A 115 5.81 10.36 20.05
CA PRO A 115 6.41 10.83 21.30
C PRO A 115 7.93 10.62 21.38
N TYR A 116 8.48 9.61 20.68
CA TYR A 116 9.91 9.32 20.64
C TYR A 116 10.63 10.19 19.60
N TYR A 117 10.12 10.21 18.36
CA TYR A 117 10.72 10.95 17.25
C TYR A 117 9.65 11.64 16.39
N PRO A 118 9.15 12.83 16.81
CA PRO A 118 7.96 13.44 16.22
C PRO A 118 8.13 13.91 14.77
N VAL A 119 9.29 14.50 14.45
CA VAL A 119 9.58 14.99 13.09
C VAL A 119 9.70 13.83 12.11
N TRP A 120 10.35 12.74 12.52
CA TRP A 120 10.51 11.53 11.71
C TRP A 120 9.17 10.86 11.46
N SER A 121 8.39 10.69 12.53
CA SER A 121 7.05 10.10 12.46
C SER A 121 6.14 10.86 11.50
N LEU A 122 6.15 12.20 11.56
CA LEU A 122 5.35 13.04 10.67
C LEU A 122 5.76 12.88 9.20
N LEU A 123 7.07 12.80 8.92
CA LEU A 123 7.58 12.57 7.56
C LEU A 123 7.11 11.23 7.01
N MET A 124 7.17 10.15 7.80
CA MET A 124 6.72 8.83 7.38
C MET A 124 5.21 8.78 7.14
N ILE A 125 4.41 9.40 8.03
CA ILE A 125 2.96 9.53 7.84
C ILE A 125 2.64 10.28 6.53
N ALA A 126 3.37 11.36 6.24
CA ALA A 126 3.16 12.10 4.99
C ALA A 126 3.45 11.23 3.76
N MET A 127 4.50 10.41 3.80
CA MET A 127 4.81 9.45 2.73
C MET A 127 3.71 8.39 2.58
N ASP A 128 3.19 7.84 3.69
CA ASP A 128 2.09 6.87 3.67
C ASP A 128 0.83 7.44 3.01
N VAL A 129 0.48 8.70 3.32
CA VAL A 129 -0.66 9.39 2.69
C VAL A 129 -0.46 9.51 1.18
N LEU A 130 0.75 9.85 0.72
CA LEU A 130 1.06 9.93 -0.71
C LEU A 130 0.97 8.56 -1.40
N VAL A 131 1.42 7.48 -0.73
CA VAL A 131 1.27 6.11 -1.22
C VAL A 131 -0.21 5.75 -1.37
N ILE A 132 -1.01 5.97 -0.33
CA ILE A 132 -2.45 5.65 -0.35
C ILE A 132 -3.14 6.43 -1.48
N TRP A 133 -2.86 7.73 -1.59
CA TRP A 133 -3.38 8.56 -2.67
C TRP A 133 -3.03 8.01 -4.05
N ALA A 134 -1.77 7.64 -4.28
CA ALA A 134 -1.30 7.10 -5.55
C ALA A 134 -1.91 5.72 -5.87
N LEU A 135 -2.08 4.85 -4.87
CA LEU A 135 -2.75 3.55 -5.02
C LEU A 135 -4.25 3.69 -5.33
N CYS A 136 -4.91 4.70 -4.75
CA CYS A 136 -6.32 5.01 -5.01
C CYS A 136 -6.54 5.59 -6.42
N LEU A 137 -5.60 6.41 -6.93
CA LEU A 137 -5.69 6.96 -8.28
C LEU A 137 -5.45 5.92 -9.38
N TYR A 138 -4.78 4.82 -9.06
CA TYR A 138 -4.57 3.74 -9.99
C TYR A 138 -5.89 3.00 -10.25
N HIS A 139 -6.67 3.42 -11.25
CA HIS A 139 -7.86 2.70 -11.72
C HIS A 139 -7.49 1.88 -12.97
N LYS A 140 -7.41 0.55 -12.84
CA LYS A 140 -7.58 -0.30 -14.03
C LYS A 140 -9.08 -0.38 -14.23
N GLY A 141 -9.61 0.30 -15.23
CA GLY A 141 -10.93 0.00 -15.75
C GLY A 141 -10.90 -1.41 -16.32
N ALA A 142 -11.24 -2.39 -15.49
CA ALA A 142 -11.64 -3.75 -15.81
C ALA A 142 -11.65 -4.56 -14.51
N ILE A 143 -12.63 -4.29 -13.65
CA ILE A 143 -13.35 -5.44 -13.11
C ILE A 143 -14.27 -5.82 -14.27
N ARG A 144 -13.89 -6.88 -15.01
CA ARG A 144 -14.85 -7.55 -15.88
C ARG A 144 -15.74 -8.31 -14.89
N ASP A 145 -16.99 -7.86 -14.74
CA ASP A 145 -17.93 -8.33 -13.72
C ASP A 145 -18.32 -9.81 -13.86
N ASP A 146 -17.84 -10.51 -14.89
CA ASP A 146 -18.15 -11.90 -15.21
C ASP A 146 -17.51 -12.96 -14.29
N ASP A 147 -16.45 -12.62 -13.55
CA ASP A 147 -15.86 -13.57 -12.59
C ASP A 147 -16.67 -13.69 -11.28
N TYR A 148 -17.42 -12.66 -10.89
CA TYR A 148 -18.24 -12.68 -9.67
C TYR A 148 -19.57 -13.41 -9.86
N TYR A 149 -20.12 -13.41 -11.07
CA TYR A 149 -21.34 -14.17 -11.37
C TYR A 149 -21.06 -15.67 -11.53
N THR A 150 -19.86 -16.06 -11.97
CA THR A 150 -19.56 -17.47 -12.26
C THR A 150 -19.36 -18.31 -10.97
N ALA A 151 -18.92 -17.72 -9.86
CA ALA A 151 -18.68 -18.44 -8.60
C ALA A 151 -19.94 -18.64 -7.73
N MET A 152 -21.06 -17.95 -8.01
CA MET A 152 -22.30 -18.06 -7.24
C MET A 152 -23.30 -19.08 -7.83
N TYR A 153 -23.08 -19.52 -9.08
CA TYR A 153 -23.98 -20.42 -9.82
C TYR A 153 -23.42 -21.84 -10.04
N TYR A 154 -22.37 -22.25 -9.30
CA TYR A 154 -21.88 -23.62 -9.26
C TYR A 154 -21.65 -24.11 -7.83
#